data_AF-T1C0Q9-F1
#
_entry.id   AF-T1C0Q9-F1
#
_cell.length_a   1.000
_cell.length_b   1.000
_cell.length_c   1.000
_cell.angle_alpha   90.00
_cell.angle_beta   90.00
_cell.angle_gamma   90.00
#
_symmetry.space_group_name_H-M   'P 1'
#
loop_
_entity.id
_entity.type
_entity.pdbx_description
1 polymer ?
#
loop_
_entity_poly.entity_id
_entity_poly.type
_entity_poly.pdbx_seq_one_letter_code
_entity_poly.pdbx_strand_id
1 'polypeptide(L)'
;MLHDQDSMQQFIPLQHLAERQPSVQIIDSVLSEEAVLGFEYGYSTTEPACLTIWEAQFGDFANGAQVIIDQFISSGEAKWERYCGLVLFLPHGYEGQGPEHSSARLERFLQLCAESNMQVCVPSTPAQMFHMLRRQMLQNFRKPLIVMTPKSLLRHDLSVSALEDLAGGAFARVIDEVDEITAGEVRRAVFCSGKVYFDLLKARRNSGIRDVALVRIEQLYPFPSDEYHSALARYRNLREVVWCQEEPQNQGAWYQIRHRLRRAAQAGRGAAVCRARPGGRARDRHRPGACARAADAGGRGAAFNDDRELRPQDSAPDLGRPGPWTQDGRDADEKELLTNDNRNQSPAAPGVHHGRHARGVAQAAR
;
A
#
# COMPACT_ATOMS: atom_id res chain seq x y z
N MET A 1 -16.88 -6.73 19.30
CA MET A 1 -17.96 -7.61 19.79
C MET A 1 -17.76 -7.80 21.29
N LEU A 2 -18.79 -7.66 22.10
CA LEU A 2 -18.72 -7.93 23.53
C LEU A 2 -19.31 -9.32 23.80
N HIS A 3 -18.59 -10.16 24.53
CA HIS A 3 -19.04 -11.50 24.91
C HIS A 3 -19.34 -11.53 26.39
N ASP A 4 -20.60 -11.78 26.73
CA ASP A 4 -21.01 -12.02 28.10
C ASP A 4 -20.32 -13.29 28.63
N GLN A 5 -19.65 -13.20 29.79
CA GLN A 5 -18.81 -14.29 30.29
C GLN A 5 -19.63 -15.45 30.87
N ASP A 6 -20.86 -15.21 31.30
CA ASP A 6 -21.70 -16.23 31.92
C ASP A 6 -22.54 -16.97 30.86
N SER A 7 -23.13 -16.24 29.92
CA SER A 7 -24.04 -16.77 28.90
C SER A 7 -23.42 -16.98 27.53
N MET A 8 -22.21 -16.47 27.28
CA MET A 8 -21.54 -16.43 25.97
C MET A 8 -22.32 -15.67 24.90
N GLN A 9 -23.36 -14.92 25.28
CA GLN A 9 -24.11 -14.09 24.34
C GLN A 9 -23.26 -12.95 23.80
N GLN A 10 -23.44 -12.67 22.53
CA GLN A 10 -22.74 -11.60 21.83
C GLN A 10 -23.59 -10.33 21.81
N PHE A 11 -22.98 -9.21 22.16
CA PHE A 11 -23.56 -7.87 22.01
C PHE A 11 -22.66 -7.01 21.11
N ILE A 12 -23.24 -6.39 20.08
CA ILE A 12 -22.53 -5.52 19.14
C ILE A 12 -23.07 -4.09 19.33
N PRO A 13 -22.41 -3.22 20.14
CA PRO A 13 -22.91 -1.88 20.44
C PRO A 13 -23.26 -1.04 19.21
N LEU A 14 -22.49 -1.20 18.12
CA LEU A 14 -22.71 -0.48 16.86
C LEU A 14 -24.06 -0.83 16.19
N GLN A 15 -24.73 -1.92 16.55
CA GLN A 15 -26.07 -2.29 16.06
C GLN A 15 -27.21 -1.65 16.89
N HIS A 16 -26.89 -0.90 17.95
CA HIS A 16 -27.87 -0.38 18.92
C HIS A 16 -27.69 1.12 19.24
N LEU A 17 -27.23 1.91 18.27
CA LEU A 17 -27.02 3.36 18.42
C LEU A 17 -28.32 4.16 18.25
N ALA A 18 -29.24 3.72 17.39
CA ALA A 18 -30.53 4.38 17.15
C ALA A 18 -31.58 3.40 16.61
N GLU A 19 -32.88 3.69 16.82
CA GLU A 19 -33.97 2.83 16.31
C GLU A 19 -33.95 2.66 14.78
N ARG A 20 -33.57 3.72 14.05
CA ARG A 20 -33.45 3.73 12.58
C ARG A 20 -32.01 3.97 12.17
N GLN A 21 -31.18 2.93 12.24
CA GLN A 21 -29.79 2.95 11.79
C GLN A 21 -29.56 1.97 10.61
N PRO A 22 -28.52 2.20 9.79
CA PRO A 22 -28.03 1.19 8.85
C PRO A 22 -27.56 -0.09 9.57
N SER A 23 -27.55 -1.20 8.83
CA SER A 23 -26.99 -2.46 9.32
C SER A 23 -25.47 -2.37 9.47
N VAL A 24 -24.95 -2.98 10.53
CA VAL A 24 -23.52 -3.17 10.76
C VAL A 24 -23.31 -4.65 11.01
N GLN A 25 -22.36 -5.27 10.31
CA GLN A 25 -21.97 -6.65 10.53
C GLN A 25 -20.48 -6.72 10.82
N ILE A 26 -20.10 -7.55 11.79
CA ILE A 26 -18.71 -7.86 12.13
C ILE A 26 -18.64 -9.38 12.13
N ILE A 27 -17.82 -9.92 11.24
CA ILE A 27 -17.74 -11.36 10.98
C ILE A 27 -16.31 -11.79 11.25
N ASP A 28 -16.13 -12.66 12.25
CA ASP A 28 -14.89 -13.40 12.42
C ASP A 28 -14.82 -14.45 11.31
N SER A 29 -14.01 -14.19 10.29
CA SER A 29 -13.92 -15.07 9.14
C SER A 29 -13.31 -16.42 9.51
N VAL A 30 -13.54 -17.41 8.65
CA VAL A 30 -12.68 -18.61 8.65
C VAL A 30 -11.23 -18.21 8.34
N LEU A 31 -10.28 -19.09 8.68
CA LEU A 31 -8.86 -18.88 8.43
C LEU A 31 -8.54 -19.10 6.93
N SER A 32 -8.96 -18.15 6.10
CA SER A 32 -8.73 -18.14 4.66
C SER A 32 -8.64 -16.70 4.16
N GLU A 33 -7.49 -16.31 3.62
CA GLU A 33 -7.30 -14.97 3.08
C GLU A 33 -7.86 -14.87 1.66
N GLU A 34 -7.53 -15.83 0.79
CA GLU A 34 -7.88 -15.78 -0.63
C GLU A 34 -9.39 -15.82 -0.88
N ALA A 35 -10.08 -16.81 -0.31
CA ALA A 35 -11.51 -16.98 -0.54
C ALA A 35 -12.34 -15.86 0.11
N VAL A 36 -11.96 -15.43 1.32
CA VAL A 36 -12.66 -14.36 2.04
C VAL A 36 -12.44 -13.03 1.33
N LEU A 37 -11.22 -12.69 0.91
CA LEU A 37 -10.99 -11.44 0.17
C LEU A 37 -11.74 -11.44 -1.18
N GLY A 38 -11.80 -12.59 -1.86
CA GLY A 38 -12.60 -12.75 -3.09
C GLY A 38 -14.10 -12.55 -2.84
N PHE A 39 -14.62 -13.06 -1.72
CA PHE A 39 -16.00 -12.84 -1.30
C PHE A 39 -16.29 -11.35 -1.05
N GLU A 40 -15.45 -10.67 -0.27
CA GLU A 40 -15.61 -9.24 0.05
C GLU A 40 -15.46 -8.35 -1.20
N TYR A 41 -14.61 -8.73 -2.15
CA TYR A 41 -14.56 -8.07 -3.46
C TYR A 41 -15.91 -8.20 -4.20
N GLY A 42 -16.48 -9.41 -4.28
CA GLY A 42 -17.79 -9.64 -4.88
C GLY A 42 -18.89 -8.80 -4.21
N TYR A 43 -18.90 -8.77 -2.88
CA TYR A 43 -19.85 -7.99 -2.09
C TYR A 43 -19.72 -6.49 -2.36
N SER A 44 -18.52 -5.92 -2.21
CA SER A 44 -18.26 -4.49 -2.33
C SER A 44 -18.54 -3.93 -3.73
N THR A 45 -18.42 -4.76 -4.77
CA THR A 45 -18.76 -4.35 -6.14
C THR A 45 -20.27 -4.36 -6.39
N THR A 46 -21.01 -5.18 -5.65
CA THR A 46 -22.46 -5.37 -5.81
C THR A 46 -23.26 -4.40 -4.94
N GLU A 47 -22.76 -4.09 -3.74
CA GLU A 47 -23.40 -3.18 -2.79
C GLU A 47 -22.53 -1.92 -2.53
N PRO A 48 -22.52 -0.93 -3.45
CA PRO A 48 -21.66 0.24 -3.35
C PRO A 48 -22.06 1.21 -2.22
N ALA A 49 -23.24 1.06 -1.62
CA ALA A 49 -23.68 1.85 -0.49
C ALA A 49 -23.19 1.29 0.87
N CYS A 50 -22.62 0.08 0.89
CA CYS A 50 -22.01 -0.52 2.07
C CYS A 50 -20.51 -0.19 2.15
N LEU A 51 -20.03 0.16 3.34
CA LEU A 51 -18.60 0.23 3.64
C LEU A 51 -18.10 -1.18 3.94
N THR A 52 -17.58 -1.87 2.93
CA THR A 52 -16.98 -3.20 3.09
C THR A 52 -15.50 -3.06 3.46
N ILE A 53 -15.11 -3.67 4.58
CA ILE A 53 -13.74 -3.67 5.10
C ILE A 53 -13.31 -5.12 5.29
N TRP A 54 -12.19 -5.49 4.69
CA TRP A 54 -11.48 -6.73 4.98
C TRP A 54 -10.22 -6.40 5.79
N GLU A 55 -10.03 -7.06 6.93
CA GLU A 55 -8.87 -6.87 7.80
C GLU A 55 -8.04 -8.14 7.86
N ALA A 56 -6.76 -8.03 7.48
CA ALA A 56 -5.80 -9.11 7.66
C ALA A 56 -5.39 -9.18 9.14
N GLN A 57 -5.14 -10.39 9.66
CA GLN A 57 -4.62 -10.55 11.02
C GLN A 57 -3.27 -9.84 11.20
N PHE A 58 -2.37 -10.04 10.23
CA PHE A 58 -1.18 -9.22 10.01
C PHE A 58 -1.14 -8.90 8.52
N GLY A 59 -0.66 -7.70 8.16
CA GLY A 59 -0.63 -7.28 6.77
C GLY A 59 0.22 -8.20 5.88
N ASP A 60 1.22 -8.86 6.46
CA ASP A 60 2.10 -9.83 5.79
C ASP A 60 1.31 -10.98 5.13
N PHE A 61 0.20 -11.42 5.74
CA PHE A 61 -0.62 -12.56 5.29
C PHE A 61 -1.56 -12.25 4.13
N ALA A 62 -1.72 -10.98 3.75
CA ALA A 62 -2.49 -10.62 2.55
C ALA A 62 -1.88 -11.21 1.26
N ASN A 63 -0.63 -11.67 1.30
CA ASN A 63 0.00 -12.40 0.21
C ASN A 63 -0.72 -13.71 -0.18
N GLY A 64 -1.46 -14.34 0.74
CA GLY A 64 -2.27 -15.52 0.45
C GLY A 64 -3.37 -15.24 -0.59
N ALA A 65 -3.83 -13.99 -0.67
CA ALA A 65 -4.87 -13.53 -1.58
C ALA A 65 -4.33 -12.76 -2.80
N GLN A 66 -3.07 -12.98 -3.20
CA GLN A 66 -2.40 -12.19 -4.23
C GLN A 66 -3.15 -12.20 -5.58
N VAL A 67 -3.76 -13.33 -5.95
CA VAL A 67 -4.55 -13.44 -7.19
C VAL A 67 -5.72 -12.47 -7.18
N ILE A 68 -6.40 -12.34 -6.04
CA ILE A 68 -7.53 -11.40 -5.88
C ILE A 68 -7.03 -9.94 -5.98
N ILE A 69 -5.89 -9.64 -5.34
CA ILE A 69 -5.28 -8.30 -5.38
C ILE A 69 -4.90 -7.92 -6.82
N ASP A 70 -4.23 -8.79 -7.55
CA ASP A 70 -3.67 -8.49 -8.88
C ASP A 70 -4.75 -8.49 -9.96
N GLN A 71 -5.64 -9.49 -9.95
CA GLN A 71 -6.55 -9.73 -11.07
C GLN A 71 -7.90 -9.03 -10.93
N PHE A 72 -8.23 -8.58 -9.73
CA PHE A 72 -9.53 -7.97 -9.42
C PHE A 72 -9.38 -6.59 -8.78
N ILE A 73 -8.76 -6.49 -7.60
CA ILE A 73 -8.71 -5.23 -6.84
C ILE A 73 -7.95 -4.15 -7.62
N SER A 74 -6.75 -4.46 -8.10
CA SER A 74 -5.90 -3.46 -8.76
C SER A 74 -6.26 -3.20 -10.23
N SER A 75 -6.96 -4.13 -10.89
CA SER A 75 -7.14 -4.10 -12.35
C SER A 75 -8.59 -4.21 -12.83
N GLY A 76 -9.55 -4.45 -11.92
CA GLY A 76 -10.94 -4.74 -12.28
C GLY A 76 -11.66 -3.60 -12.99
N GLU A 77 -11.38 -2.35 -12.62
CA GLU A 77 -11.92 -1.19 -13.31
C GLU A 77 -11.36 -1.04 -14.72
N ALA A 78 -10.04 -1.17 -14.90
CA ALA A 78 -9.41 -1.04 -16.21
C ALA A 78 -9.82 -2.18 -17.16
N LYS A 79 -10.02 -3.39 -16.62
CA LYS A 79 -10.37 -4.58 -17.43
C LYS A 79 -11.85 -4.66 -17.76
N TRP A 80 -12.73 -4.25 -16.85
CA TRP A 80 -14.16 -4.55 -16.93
C TRP A 80 -15.07 -3.40 -16.49
N GLU A 81 -14.53 -2.19 -16.29
CA GLU A 81 -15.26 -1.03 -15.76
C GLU A 81 -15.97 -1.34 -14.44
N ARG A 82 -15.43 -2.29 -13.67
CA ARG A 82 -16.01 -2.71 -12.39
C ARG A 82 -15.43 -1.88 -11.25
N TYR A 83 -16.24 -0.96 -10.74
CA TYR A 83 -15.91 -0.17 -9.55
C TYR A 83 -15.99 -1.02 -8.27
N CYS A 84 -15.07 -0.75 -7.34
CA CYS A 84 -14.94 -1.48 -6.10
C CYS A 84 -14.59 -0.52 -4.95
N GLY A 85 -15.40 -0.52 -3.89
CA GLY A 85 -15.21 0.34 -2.72
C GLY A 85 -14.46 -0.33 -1.57
N LEU A 86 -13.94 -1.53 -1.77
CA LEU A 86 -13.35 -2.37 -0.72
C LEU A 86 -12.18 -1.67 -0.01
N VAL A 87 -12.19 -1.73 1.31
CA VAL A 87 -11.08 -1.29 2.16
C VAL A 87 -10.29 -2.49 2.65
N LEU A 88 -8.96 -2.45 2.49
CA LEU A 88 -8.05 -3.46 3.00
C LEU A 88 -7.29 -2.87 4.19
N PHE A 89 -7.58 -3.38 5.39
CA PHE A 89 -6.83 -3.08 6.59
C PHE A 89 -5.68 -4.07 6.73
N LEU A 90 -4.46 -3.55 6.63
CA LEU A 90 -3.23 -4.33 6.61
C LEU A 90 -2.32 -3.89 7.76
N PRO A 91 -2.33 -4.59 8.91
CA PRO A 91 -1.49 -4.24 10.05
C PRO A 91 -0.01 -4.20 9.67
N HIS A 92 0.62 -3.04 9.80
CA HIS A 92 1.96 -2.73 9.32
C HIS A 92 2.78 -2.02 10.40
N GLY A 93 4.07 -2.36 10.52
CA GLY A 93 5.01 -1.65 11.38
C GLY A 93 6.20 -2.51 11.85
N TYR A 94 7.40 -1.92 11.90
CA TYR A 94 8.63 -2.62 12.25
C TYR A 94 8.90 -2.53 13.76
N GLU A 95 8.37 -3.49 14.50
CA GLU A 95 8.38 -3.51 15.97
C GLU A 95 9.24 -4.64 16.56
N GLY A 96 9.93 -5.40 15.71
CA GLY A 96 10.80 -6.49 16.13
C GLY A 96 10.06 -7.81 16.45
N GLN A 97 8.84 -7.97 15.94
CA GLN A 97 8.02 -9.17 16.12
C GLN A 97 8.35 -10.32 15.14
N GLY A 98 9.29 -10.10 14.22
CA GLY A 98 9.74 -11.09 13.24
C GLY A 98 9.38 -10.73 11.79
N PRO A 99 9.88 -11.50 10.81
CA PRO A 99 9.79 -11.16 9.39
C PRO A 99 8.37 -11.18 8.82
N GLU A 100 7.47 -12.01 9.37
CA GLU A 100 6.07 -12.18 8.91
C GLU A 100 5.04 -11.50 9.82
N HIS A 101 5.50 -10.57 10.67
CA HIS A 101 4.65 -9.79 11.57
C HIS A 101 5.05 -8.31 11.52
N SER A 102 5.57 -7.85 10.39
CA SER A 102 6.19 -6.54 10.26
C SER A 102 5.66 -5.75 9.07
N SER A 103 5.51 -6.37 7.90
CA SER A 103 5.33 -5.66 6.64
C SER A 103 4.22 -6.25 5.78
N ALA A 104 3.20 -5.43 5.58
CA ALA A 104 2.19 -5.60 4.53
C ALA A 104 2.71 -5.46 3.08
N ARG A 105 4.03 -5.37 2.86
CA ARG A 105 4.66 -5.21 1.53
C ARG A 105 4.08 -4.01 0.75
N LEU A 106 4.09 -2.84 1.40
CA LEU A 106 3.60 -1.57 0.85
C LEU A 106 4.09 -1.31 -0.59
N GLU A 107 5.36 -1.65 -0.87
CA GLU A 107 5.99 -1.53 -2.18
C GLU A 107 5.24 -2.27 -3.30
N ARG A 108 4.59 -3.40 -3.00
CA ARG A 108 3.85 -4.20 -3.97
C ARG A 108 2.55 -3.51 -4.36
N PHE A 109 1.82 -2.98 -3.39
CA PHE A 109 0.61 -2.20 -3.68
C PHE A 109 0.95 -0.94 -4.49
N LEU A 110 2.02 -0.24 -4.14
CA LEU A 110 2.48 0.93 -4.89
C LEU A 110 2.98 0.58 -6.31
N GLN A 111 3.54 -0.62 -6.51
CA GLN A 111 3.91 -1.10 -7.85
C GLN A 111 2.68 -1.35 -8.73
N LEU A 112 1.58 -1.82 -8.16
CA LEU A 112 0.30 -2.04 -8.86
C LEU A 112 -0.46 -0.74 -9.15
N CYS A 113 -0.05 0.39 -8.57
CA CYS A 113 -0.76 1.65 -8.70
C CYS A 113 -0.54 2.32 -10.06
N ALA A 114 -1.59 2.41 -10.87
CA ALA A 114 -1.60 3.09 -12.17
C ALA A 114 -2.97 3.72 -12.43
N GLU A 115 -3.00 4.86 -13.14
CA GLU A 115 -4.24 5.51 -13.60
C GLU A 115 -5.31 5.74 -12.52
N SER A 116 -4.90 6.01 -11.28
CA SER A 116 -5.78 6.17 -10.11
C SER A 116 -6.67 4.95 -9.85
N ASN A 117 -6.19 3.74 -10.12
CA ASN A 117 -6.91 2.48 -9.90
C ASN A 117 -7.25 2.21 -8.44
N MET A 118 -6.38 2.61 -7.51
CA MET A 118 -6.55 2.40 -6.06
C MET A 118 -6.17 3.66 -5.27
N GLN A 119 -6.36 3.60 -3.96
CA GLN A 119 -5.85 4.57 -2.99
C GLN A 119 -4.96 3.82 -1.98
N VAL A 120 -3.77 4.34 -1.69
CA VAL A 120 -2.85 3.74 -0.71
C VAL A 120 -2.55 4.77 0.37
N CYS A 121 -2.98 4.49 1.61
CA CYS A 121 -2.88 5.40 2.75
C CYS A 121 -2.17 4.75 3.94
N VAL A 122 -1.49 5.57 4.73
CA VAL A 122 -0.74 5.19 5.95
C VAL A 122 -1.12 6.17 7.07
N PRO A 123 -2.35 6.07 7.62
CA PRO A 123 -2.85 7.03 8.59
C PRO A 123 -2.02 7.02 9.88
N SER A 124 -1.57 8.20 10.33
CA SER A 124 -0.74 8.33 11.54
C SER A 124 -1.50 8.79 12.79
N THR A 125 -2.75 9.24 12.67
CA THR A 125 -3.58 9.67 13.81
C THR A 125 -4.99 9.06 13.77
N PRO A 126 -5.68 8.95 14.92
CA PRO A 126 -7.08 8.54 14.96
C PRO A 126 -8.01 9.40 14.09
N ALA A 127 -7.82 10.72 14.08
CA ALA A 127 -8.59 11.62 13.22
C ALA A 127 -8.40 11.32 11.73
N GLN A 128 -7.17 11.02 11.30
CA GLN A 128 -6.89 10.63 9.92
C GLN A 128 -7.62 9.33 9.54
N MET A 129 -7.61 8.32 10.42
CA MET A 129 -8.35 7.08 10.21
C MET A 129 -9.87 7.35 10.07
N PHE A 130 -10.43 8.14 10.99
CA PHE A 130 -11.86 8.52 10.97
C PHE A 130 -12.26 9.20 9.65
N HIS A 131 -11.52 10.24 9.25
CA HIS A 131 -11.83 11.00 8.03
C HIS A 131 -11.58 10.18 6.76
N MET A 132 -10.56 9.34 6.74
CA MET A 132 -10.27 8.45 5.62
C MET A 132 -11.41 7.46 5.36
N LEU A 133 -11.93 6.81 6.42
CA LEU A 133 -13.05 5.88 6.30
C LEU A 133 -14.33 6.57 5.82
N ARG A 134 -14.66 7.75 6.39
CA ARG A 134 -15.81 8.53 5.94
C ARG A 134 -15.67 8.97 4.48
N ARG A 135 -14.46 9.40 4.10
CA ARG A 135 -14.15 9.82 2.73
C ARG A 135 -14.45 8.69 1.73
N GLN A 136 -14.15 7.44 2.07
CA GLN A 136 -14.42 6.29 1.21
C GLN A 136 -15.90 6.16 0.80
N MET A 137 -16.81 6.54 1.68
CA MET A 137 -18.26 6.49 1.41
C MET A 137 -18.82 7.79 0.84
N LEU A 138 -18.29 8.94 1.28
CA LEU A 138 -18.76 10.26 0.88
C LEU A 138 -18.27 10.70 -0.51
N GLN A 139 -17.22 10.08 -1.04
CA GLN A 139 -16.78 10.29 -2.42
C GLN A 139 -17.86 9.83 -3.41
N ASN A 140 -17.92 10.52 -4.55
CA ASN A 140 -18.83 10.22 -5.66
C ASN A 140 -18.32 9.08 -6.58
N PHE A 141 -17.30 8.35 -6.15
CA PHE A 141 -16.73 7.19 -6.85
C PHE A 141 -16.42 6.06 -5.86
N ARG A 142 -16.14 4.87 -6.38
CA ARG A 142 -15.67 3.72 -5.60
C ARG A 142 -14.35 3.22 -6.17
N LYS A 143 -13.31 3.33 -5.35
CA LYS A 143 -11.95 2.86 -5.63
C LYS A 143 -11.44 2.10 -4.43
N PRO A 144 -10.72 0.97 -4.60
CA PRO A 144 -10.17 0.24 -3.46
C PRO A 144 -9.26 1.13 -2.62
N LEU A 145 -9.35 0.94 -1.30
CA LEU A 145 -8.55 1.68 -0.34
C LEU A 145 -7.65 0.71 0.44
N ILE A 146 -6.36 0.77 0.15
CA ILE A 146 -5.32 0.00 0.83
C ILE A 146 -4.81 0.82 2.01
N VAL A 147 -4.93 0.29 3.22
CA VAL A 147 -4.58 0.98 4.45
C VAL A 147 -3.51 0.20 5.19
N MET A 148 -2.35 0.82 5.38
CA MET A 148 -1.34 0.34 6.32
C MET A 148 -1.82 0.70 7.73
N THR A 149 -2.57 -0.20 8.36
CA THR A 149 -3.12 0.04 9.70
C THR A 149 -2.01 -0.10 10.74
N PRO A 150 -1.96 0.76 11.77
CA PRO A 150 -0.88 0.70 12.74
C PRO A 150 -1.08 -0.42 13.77
N LYS A 151 0.01 -0.90 14.35
CA LYS A 151 0.00 -1.82 15.51
C LYS A 151 0.31 -1.08 16.81
N SER A 152 1.53 -0.55 16.95
CA SER A 152 1.92 0.23 18.14
C SER A 152 1.15 1.53 18.33
N LEU A 153 0.71 2.20 17.26
CA LEU A 153 -0.02 3.47 17.39
C LEU A 153 -1.41 3.31 18.02
N LEU A 154 -1.95 2.09 18.10
CA LEU A 154 -3.24 1.82 18.74
C LEU A 154 -3.25 2.21 20.24
N ARG A 155 -2.07 2.29 20.87
CA ARG A 155 -1.91 2.63 22.30
C ARG A 155 -0.81 3.67 22.54
N HIS A 156 -0.40 4.40 21.50
CA HIS A 156 0.71 5.33 21.60
C HIS A 156 0.23 6.69 22.13
N ASP A 157 0.85 7.21 23.19
CA ASP A 157 0.40 8.43 23.88
C ASP A 157 0.32 9.68 22.99
N LEU A 158 1.18 9.76 21.96
CA LEU A 158 1.14 10.87 20.99
C LEU A 158 0.19 10.62 19.80
N SER A 159 -0.34 9.40 19.66
CA SER A 159 -1.27 9.01 18.60
C SER A 159 -2.72 9.14 19.10
N VAL A 160 -3.07 10.34 19.52
CA VAL A 160 -4.40 10.71 20.02
C VAL A 160 -4.99 11.83 19.16
N SER A 161 -6.30 12.02 19.20
CA SER A 161 -6.97 13.12 18.50
C SER A 161 -8.08 13.68 19.35
N ALA A 162 -8.30 14.99 19.27
CA ALA A 162 -9.37 15.66 19.96
C ALA A 162 -10.72 15.43 19.24
N LEU A 163 -11.84 15.65 19.91
CA LEU A 163 -13.16 15.52 19.27
C LEU A 163 -13.37 16.59 18.20
N GLU A 164 -12.78 17.77 18.40
CA GLU A 164 -12.82 18.90 17.47
C GLU A 164 -12.17 18.52 16.13
N ASP A 165 -11.09 17.73 16.16
CA ASP A 165 -10.42 17.22 14.96
C ASP A 165 -11.36 16.30 14.16
N LEU A 166 -12.29 15.59 14.83
CA LEU A 166 -13.28 14.74 14.17
C LEU A 166 -14.48 15.55 13.65
N ALA A 167 -14.94 16.53 14.42
CA ALA A 167 -16.13 17.31 14.12
C ALA A 167 -15.90 18.34 12.99
N GLY A 168 -14.77 19.04 13.00
CA GLY A 168 -14.45 20.11 12.05
C GLY A 168 -13.30 19.80 11.08
N GLY A 169 -12.59 18.68 11.28
CA GLY A 169 -11.46 18.32 10.44
C GLY A 169 -11.84 17.63 9.12
N ALA A 170 -10.81 17.24 8.38
CA ALA A 170 -10.91 16.44 7.16
C ALA A 170 -9.66 15.58 7.01
N PHE A 171 -9.69 14.63 6.08
CA PHE A 171 -8.51 13.82 5.77
C PHE A 171 -7.44 14.68 5.09
N ALA A 172 -6.32 14.87 5.76
CA ALA A 172 -5.16 15.55 5.20
C ALA A 172 -4.27 14.56 4.45
N ARG A 173 -4.03 14.77 3.15
CA ARG A 173 -3.12 13.89 2.37
C ARG A 173 -1.65 14.05 2.77
N VAL A 174 -1.30 15.26 3.20
CA VAL A 174 0.00 15.64 3.76
C VAL A 174 -0.27 16.42 5.04
N ILE A 175 0.40 16.08 6.14
CA ILE A 175 0.35 16.84 7.38
C ILE A 175 1.72 17.50 7.57
N ASP A 176 1.71 18.82 7.58
CA ASP A 176 2.91 19.63 7.77
C ASP A 176 3.43 19.56 9.22
N GLU A 177 4.52 20.25 9.50
CA GLU A 177 5.09 20.37 10.85
C GLU A 177 4.05 20.85 11.88
N VAL A 178 4.02 20.18 13.05
CA VAL A 178 3.07 20.45 14.13
C VAL A 178 3.70 21.19 15.31
N ASP A 179 5.01 21.07 15.52
CA ASP A 179 5.71 21.84 16.56
C ASP A 179 5.97 23.26 16.06
N GLU A 180 5.99 24.22 16.99
CA GLU A 180 6.34 25.60 16.70
C GLU A 180 7.84 25.75 16.39
N ILE A 181 8.18 25.73 15.10
CA ILE A 181 9.52 26.04 14.60
C ILE A 181 9.48 27.17 13.59
N THR A 182 10.53 28.00 13.56
CA THR A 182 10.64 29.12 12.62
C THR A 182 10.90 28.59 11.21
N ALA A 183 9.92 28.72 10.30
CA ALA A 183 10.04 28.20 8.93
C ALA A 183 11.27 28.75 8.14
N GLY A 184 11.74 29.95 8.47
CA GLY A 184 12.96 30.53 7.91
C GLY A 184 14.26 29.89 8.42
N GLU A 185 14.25 29.21 9.56
CA GLU A 185 15.43 28.53 10.10
C GLU A 185 15.56 27.09 9.58
N VAL A 186 14.50 26.54 9.01
CA VAL A 186 14.47 25.16 8.51
C VAL A 186 15.41 24.99 7.32
N ARG A 187 16.39 24.09 7.49
CA ARG A 187 17.38 23.70 6.47
C ARG A 187 17.13 22.31 5.92
N ARG A 188 16.43 21.45 6.67
CA ARG A 188 16.07 20.09 6.24
C ARG A 188 14.60 19.81 6.48
N ALA A 189 13.94 19.16 5.52
CA ALA A 189 12.59 18.64 5.66
C ALA A 189 12.67 17.12 5.54
N VAL A 190 12.23 16.42 6.59
CA VAL A 190 12.15 14.96 6.63
C VAL A 190 10.70 14.57 6.38
N PHE A 191 10.46 14.01 5.21
CA PHE A 191 9.20 13.39 4.83
C PHE A 191 9.18 11.94 5.30
N CYS A 192 8.05 11.50 5.83
CA CYS A 192 7.84 10.13 6.28
C CYS A 192 6.35 9.76 6.23
N SER A 193 6.04 8.49 6.49
CA SER A 193 4.67 7.99 6.59
C SER A 193 4.54 7.05 7.78
N GLY A 194 3.37 7.04 8.41
CA GLY A 194 3.07 6.13 9.51
C GLY A 194 3.87 6.38 10.79
N LYS A 195 4.13 5.30 11.54
CA LYS A 195 4.61 5.38 12.92
C LYS A 195 6.01 5.97 13.11
N VAL A 196 6.87 5.89 12.08
CA VAL A 196 8.26 6.42 12.14
C VAL A 196 8.29 7.90 12.48
N TYR A 197 7.23 8.64 12.14
CA TYR A 197 7.06 10.04 12.50
C TYR A 197 7.22 10.26 14.02
N PHE A 198 6.60 9.42 14.85
CA PHE A 198 6.63 9.61 16.31
C PHE A 198 8.01 9.31 16.90
N ASP A 199 8.72 8.34 16.32
CA ASP A 199 10.11 8.04 16.68
C ASP A 199 11.04 9.21 16.33
N LEU A 200 10.86 9.81 15.15
CA LEU A 200 11.58 11.02 14.72
C LEU A 200 11.23 12.24 15.58
N LEU A 201 9.95 12.44 15.88
CA LEU A 201 9.45 13.55 16.69
C LEU A 201 10.07 13.52 18.09
N LYS A 202 10.04 12.35 18.74
CA LYS A 202 10.66 12.13 20.05
C LYS A 202 12.16 12.40 20.01
N ALA A 203 12.87 11.87 19.01
CA ALA A 203 14.31 12.09 18.86
C ALA A 203 14.64 13.56 18.63
N ARG A 204 13.88 14.28 17.79
CA ARG A 204 14.08 15.70 17.52
C ARG A 204 13.87 16.56 18.78
N ARG A 205 12.77 16.33 19.50
CA ARG A 205 12.43 17.05 20.74
C ARG A 205 13.51 16.84 21.80
N ASN A 206 13.96 15.60 22.00
CA ASN A 206 15.01 15.27 22.98
C ASN A 206 16.37 15.92 22.65
N SER A 207 16.67 16.12 21.37
CA SER A 207 17.91 16.74 20.91
C SER A 207 17.81 18.27 20.76
N GLY A 208 16.64 18.87 20.99
CA GLY A 208 16.43 20.32 20.87
C GLY A 208 16.64 20.87 19.45
N ILE A 209 16.48 20.03 18.42
CA ILE A 209 16.75 20.41 17.02
C ILE A 209 15.58 21.24 16.48
N ARG A 210 15.89 22.43 15.93
CA ARG A 210 14.88 23.40 15.42
C ARG A 210 14.95 23.69 13.92
N ASP A 211 16.05 23.31 13.26
CA ASP A 211 16.26 23.53 11.82
C ASP A 211 15.77 22.37 10.94
N VAL A 212 15.02 21.42 11.52
CA VAL A 212 14.48 20.24 10.85
C VAL A 212 12.96 20.16 11.01
N ALA A 213 12.25 20.24 9.89
CA ALA A 213 10.81 19.99 9.80
C ALA A 213 10.54 18.50 9.57
N LEU A 214 9.50 17.97 10.22
CA LEU A 214 8.97 16.63 10.03
C LEU A 214 7.60 16.73 9.36
N VAL A 215 7.50 16.22 8.14
CA VAL A 215 6.28 16.28 7.32
C VAL A 215 5.79 14.86 7.06
N ARG A 216 4.49 14.62 7.27
CA ARG A 216 3.89 13.30 7.04
C ARG A 216 3.18 13.27 5.70
N ILE A 217 3.39 12.20 4.93
CA ILE A 217 2.59 11.88 3.76
C ILE A 217 1.63 10.75 4.15
N GLU A 218 0.36 11.08 4.32
CA GLU A 218 -0.67 10.16 4.81
C GLU A 218 -1.29 9.35 3.67
N GLN A 219 -1.26 9.90 2.45
CA GLN A 219 -1.68 9.23 1.22
C GLN A 219 -0.50 9.13 0.26
N LEU A 220 -0.06 7.92 -0.05
CA LEU A 220 1.06 7.65 -0.96
C LEU A 220 0.59 7.51 -2.41
N TYR A 221 -0.64 7.03 -2.61
CA TYR A 221 -1.25 6.94 -3.93
C TYR A 221 -2.75 7.31 -3.90
N PRO A 222 -3.25 8.12 -4.85
CA PRO A 222 -2.47 8.97 -5.74
C PRO A 222 -1.59 9.95 -4.96
N PHE A 223 -0.33 10.14 -5.39
CA PHE A 223 0.62 10.99 -4.66
C PHE A 223 0.14 12.45 -4.64
N PRO A 224 0.12 13.10 -3.46
CA PRO A 224 -0.41 14.45 -3.28
C PRO A 224 0.63 15.51 -3.69
N SER A 225 0.86 15.62 -5.00
CA SER A 225 1.87 16.55 -5.54
C SER A 225 1.63 17.98 -5.06
N ASP A 226 0.41 18.50 -5.12
CA ASP A 226 0.14 19.91 -4.84
C ASP A 226 0.39 20.26 -3.36
N GLU A 227 -0.09 19.43 -2.43
CA GLU A 227 0.19 19.59 -1.00
C GLU A 227 1.66 19.39 -0.67
N TYR A 228 2.31 18.42 -1.33
CA TYR A 228 3.75 18.19 -1.16
C TYR A 228 4.57 19.43 -1.57
N HIS A 229 4.27 20.03 -2.73
CA HIS A 229 4.92 21.27 -3.17
C HIS A 229 4.60 22.43 -2.23
N SER A 230 3.37 22.52 -1.74
CA SER A 230 2.95 23.58 -0.81
C SER A 230 3.67 23.49 0.53
N ALA A 231 3.80 22.29 1.10
CA ALA A 231 4.56 22.02 2.32
C ALA A 231 6.04 22.37 2.12
N LEU A 232 6.63 21.96 0.99
CA LEU A 232 7.99 22.35 0.66
C LEU A 232 8.13 23.87 0.59
N ALA A 233 7.25 24.58 -0.12
CA ALA A 233 7.32 26.03 -0.36
C ALA A 233 7.40 26.87 0.92
N ARG A 234 6.82 26.39 2.03
CA ARG A 234 6.88 27.03 3.36
C ARG A 234 8.30 27.27 3.86
N TYR A 235 9.24 26.38 3.56
CA TYR A 235 10.60 26.39 4.11
C TYR A 235 11.62 27.05 3.17
N ARG A 236 11.69 28.38 3.11
CA ARG A 236 12.49 29.10 2.09
C ARG A 236 13.99 28.77 2.07
N ASN A 237 14.59 28.43 3.21
CA ASN A 237 16.03 28.15 3.35
C ASN A 237 16.40 26.66 3.28
N LEU A 238 15.48 25.83 2.79
CA LEU A 238 15.64 24.39 2.68
C LEU A 238 16.79 23.98 1.74
N ARG A 239 17.69 23.14 2.24
CA ARG A 239 18.87 22.61 1.55
C ARG A 239 18.80 21.11 1.29
N GLU A 240 18.00 20.38 2.06
CA GLU A 240 17.93 18.92 1.99
C GLU A 240 16.50 18.43 2.20
N VAL A 241 16.08 17.46 1.39
CA VAL A 241 14.80 16.76 1.52
C VAL A 241 15.11 15.30 1.80
N VAL A 242 14.65 14.76 2.92
CA VAL A 242 14.93 13.37 3.30
C VAL A 242 13.63 12.59 3.26
N TRP A 243 13.65 11.40 2.66
CA TRP A 243 12.61 10.40 2.85
C TRP A 243 13.06 9.43 3.94
N CYS A 244 12.36 9.42 5.06
CA CYS A 244 12.62 8.49 6.15
C CYS A 244 11.47 7.48 6.23
N GLN A 245 11.85 6.21 6.26
CA GLN A 245 10.92 5.08 6.33
C GLN A 245 11.53 4.01 7.25
N GLU A 246 10.71 3.19 7.89
CA GLU A 246 11.21 2.08 8.72
C GLU A 246 11.69 0.90 7.88
N GLU A 247 11.04 0.74 6.74
CA GLU A 247 11.23 -0.33 5.80
C GLU A 247 12.65 -0.31 5.21
N PRO A 248 13.24 -1.47 4.89
CA PRO A 248 14.44 -1.58 4.09
C PRO A 248 14.35 -0.75 2.80
N GLN A 249 15.48 -0.34 2.24
CA GLN A 249 15.52 0.53 1.06
C GLN A 249 14.76 -0.04 -0.15
N ASN A 250 14.69 -1.37 -0.27
CA ASN A 250 13.96 -2.07 -1.34
C ASN A 250 12.48 -2.34 -1.05
N GLN A 251 11.98 -1.88 0.09
CA GLN A 251 10.60 -2.02 0.54
C GLN A 251 10.02 -0.63 0.83
N GLY A 252 8.76 -0.59 1.25
CA GLY A 252 8.08 0.67 1.55
C GLY A 252 7.86 1.51 0.29
N ALA A 253 7.85 2.83 0.44
CA ALA A 253 7.49 3.72 -0.67
C ALA A 253 8.65 4.15 -1.58
N TRP A 254 9.90 3.97 -1.14
CA TRP A 254 11.06 4.66 -1.71
C TRP A 254 11.14 4.58 -3.24
N TYR A 255 11.23 3.38 -3.82
CA TYR A 255 11.42 3.22 -5.26
C TYR A 255 10.25 3.78 -6.08
N GLN A 256 9.04 3.71 -5.53
CA GLN A 256 7.79 4.08 -6.19
C GLN A 256 7.54 5.59 -6.13
N ILE A 257 7.99 6.30 -5.09
CA ILE A 257 7.76 7.76 -4.95
C ILE A 257 9.00 8.62 -5.20
N ARG A 258 10.23 8.05 -5.25
CA ARG A 258 11.48 8.84 -5.37
C ARG A 258 11.48 9.83 -6.54
N HIS A 259 10.87 9.46 -7.67
CA HIS A 259 10.80 10.32 -8.86
C HIS A 259 9.91 11.56 -8.60
N ARG A 260 8.84 11.41 -7.82
CA ARG A 260 7.94 12.51 -7.42
C ARG A 260 8.63 13.44 -6.41
N LEU A 261 9.32 12.85 -5.44
CA LEU A 261 10.11 13.59 -4.45
C LEU A 261 11.21 14.45 -5.12
N ARG A 262 11.99 13.84 -6.03
CA ARG A 262 13.09 14.52 -6.73
C ARG A 262 12.58 15.67 -7.61
N ARG A 263 11.48 15.46 -8.36
CA ARG A 263 10.93 16.48 -9.26
C ARG A 263 10.54 17.75 -8.52
N ALA A 264 9.88 17.63 -7.37
CA ALA A 264 9.49 18.80 -6.56
C ALA A 264 10.69 19.52 -5.94
N ALA A 265 11.67 18.76 -5.45
CA ALA A 265 12.87 19.30 -4.83
C ALA A 265 13.69 20.14 -5.83
N GLN A 266 13.75 19.70 -7.09
CA GLN A 266 14.46 20.39 -8.17
C GLN A 266 13.69 21.60 -8.72
N ALA A 267 12.35 21.54 -8.76
CA ALA A 267 11.51 22.56 -9.39
C ALA A 267 11.44 23.91 -8.65
N GLY A 268 11.92 24.00 -7.40
CA GLY A 268 11.84 25.23 -6.62
C GLY A 268 13.11 25.63 -5.86
N ARG A 269 14.14 24.78 -5.81
CA ARG A 269 15.27 24.96 -4.90
C ARG A 269 16.56 24.40 -5.50
N GLY A 270 17.47 25.28 -5.88
CA GLY A 270 18.83 24.85 -6.25
C GLY A 270 19.46 24.06 -5.09
N ALA A 271 19.88 22.83 -5.38
CA ALA A 271 20.66 21.94 -4.50
C ALA A 271 19.94 21.06 -3.45
N ALA A 272 18.62 20.89 -3.46
CA ALA A 272 17.97 19.94 -2.54
C ALA A 272 18.23 18.47 -2.93
N VAL A 273 19.02 17.74 -2.13
CA VAL A 273 19.32 16.32 -2.33
C VAL A 273 18.24 15.45 -1.66
N CYS A 274 17.74 14.44 -2.38
CA CYS A 274 16.78 13.44 -1.88
C CYS A 274 17.46 12.12 -1.54
N ARG A 275 17.25 11.57 -0.33
CA ARG A 275 17.79 10.27 0.10
C ARG A 275 16.81 9.46 0.93
N ALA A 276 16.85 8.14 0.78
CA ALA A 276 16.21 7.20 1.70
C ALA A 276 17.05 6.95 2.94
N ARG A 277 16.41 6.81 4.10
CA ARG A 277 17.02 6.30 5.33
C ARG A 277 16.11 5.27 6.01
N PRO A 278 16.54 4.00 6.12
CA PRO A 278 15.84 3.00 6.90
C PRO A 278 15.90 3.31 8.40
N GLY A 279 14.76 3.25 9.07
CA GLY A 279 14.58 3.41 10.51
C GLY A 279 14.89 2.12 11.27
N GLY A 280 16.08 1.55 11.10
CA GLY A 280 16.42 0.27 11.74
C GLY A 280 16.71 0.37 13.25
N ARG A 281 16.23 -0.63 14.02
CA ARG A 281 16.92 -1.11 15.25
C ARG A 281 17.95 -2.17 14.84
N ALA A 282 19.22 -1.82 14.82
CA ALA A 282 20.28 -2.81 14.99
C ALA A 282 20.25 -3.27 16.45
N ARG A 283 19.94 -4.54 16.71
CA ARG A 283 20.17 -5.18 18.02
C ARG A 283 21.67 -5.46 18.27
N ASP A 284 22.57 -4.98 17.42
CA ASP A 284 24.00 -5.21 17.58
C ASP A 284 24.82 -3.92 17.49
N ARG A 285 25.57 -3.65 18.57
CA ARG A 285 26.71 -2.73 18.77
C ARG A 285 26.49 -1.21 18.67
N HIS A 286 26.32 -0.60 19.86
CA HIS A 286 26.83 0.71 20.26
C HIS A 286 26.94 1.80 19.16
N ARG A 287 25.82 2.41 18.77
CA ARG A 287 25.72 3.82 18.33
C ARG A 287 24.24 4.23 18.19
N PRO A 288 23.86 5.49 18.50
CA PRO A 288 22.48 5.94 18.37
C PRO A 288 21.95 5.74 16.94
N GLY A 289 20.79 5.08 16.86
CA GLY A 289 20.20 4.49 15.66
C GLY A 289 19.81 5.50 14.58
N ALA A 290 19.57 4.99 13.37
CA ALA A 290 19.39 5.78 12.14
C ALA A 290 18.35 6.91 12.22
N CYS A 291 17.33 6.82 13.07
CA CYS A 291 16.35 7.89 13.31
C CYS A 291 16.98 9.18 13.88
N ALA A 292 17.88 9.06 14.87
CA ALA A 292 18.60 10.22 15.39
C ALA A 292 19.47 10.88 14.32
N ARG A 293 20.08 10.07 13.43
CA ARG A 293 20.88 10.57 12.32
C ARG A 293 20.05 11.28 11.25
N ALA A 294 18.81 10.84 10.98
CA ALA A 294 17.90 11.49 10.04
C ALA A 294 17.51 12.90 10.54
N ALA A 295 17.31 13.04 11.85
CA ALA A 295 17.05 14.33 12.50
C ALA A 295 18.33 15.18 12.71
N ASP A 296 19.53 14.58 12.77
CA ASP A 296 20.78 15.29 13.06
C ASP A 296 21.29 16.16 11.89
N ALA A 297 21.34 17.48 12.10
CA ALA A 297 21.81 18.48 11.14
C ALA A 297 23.32 18.38 10.80
N GLY A 298 24.14 17.71 11.63
CA GLY A 298 25.61 17.71 11.52
C GLY A 298 26.23 16.61 10.66
N GLY A 299 25.47 15.57 10.31
CA GLY A 299 26.01 14.44 9.55
C GLY A 299 26.18 14.74 8.07
N ARG A 300 27.43 15.00 7.61
CA ARG A 300 27.82 14.77 6.21
C ARG A 300 27.68 13.27 5.90
N GLY A 301 26.45 12.82 5.68
CA GLY A 301 26.22 11.51 5.10
C GLY A 301 26.87 11.53 3.72
N ALA A 302 27.84 10.65 3.50
CA ALA A 302 28.40 10.39 2.17
C ALA A 302 27.24 10.39 1.18
N ALA A 303 27.30 11.26 0.17
CA ALA A 303 26.41 11.14 -0.97
C ALA A 303 26.66 9.75 -1.55
N PHE A 304 25.79 8.80 -1.19
CA PHE A 304 25.52 7.71 -2.10
C PHE A 304 24.88 8.39 -3.31
N ASN A 305 25.73 8.79 -4.25
CA ASN A 305 25.31 9.11 -5.60
C ASN A 305 24.71 7.82 -6.14
N ASP A 306 23.39 7.79 -6.14
CA ASP A 306 22.54 6.71 -6.68
C ASP A 306 22.67 6.62 -8.22
N ASP A 307 23.36 7.58 -8.87
CA ASP A 307 23.58 7.66 -10.32
C ASP A 307 24.83 6.90 -10.80
N ARG A 308 25.33 5.91 -10.02
CA ARG A 308 26.41 5.02 -10.49
C ARG A 308 25.94 3.71 -11.12
N GLU A 309 24.65 3.42 -11.11
CA GLU A 309 24.11 2.27 -11.83
C GLU A 309 23.63 2.69 -13.22
N LEU A 310 24.12 1.98 -14.24
CA LEU A 310 23.94 2.18 -15.68
C LEU A 310 24.89 3.19 -16.34
N ARG A 311 26.21 2.99 -16.19
CA ARG A 311 27.10 3.17 -17.34
C ARG A 311 27.09 1.86 -18.13
N PRO A 312 26.91 1.86 -19.47
CA PRO A 312 27.22 0.69 -20.26
C PRO A 312 28.69 0.34 -19.98
N GLN A 313 28.93 -0.86 -19.46
CA GLN A 313 30.29 -1.40 -19.46
C GLN A 313 30.59 -1.77 -20.91
N ASP A 314 31.26 -0.87 -21.62
CA ASP A 314 31.94 -1.18 -22.88
C ASP A 314 33.07 -2.17 -22.59
N SER A 315 32.74 -3.46 -22.60
CA SER A 315 33.66 -4.57 -22.87
C SER A 315 32.87 -5.87 -22.91
N ALA A 316 32.30 -6.20 -24.07
CA ALA A 316 31.89 -7.57 -24.35
C ALA A 316 33.17 -8.44 -24.46
N PRO A 317 33.23 -9.62 -23.83
CA PRO A 317 34.31 -10.56 -24.09
C PRO A 317 34.16 -11.13 -25.51
N ASP A 318 35.26 -11.11 -26.25
CA ASP A 318 35.42 -11.65 -27.60
C ASP A 318 35.12 -13.15 -27.62
N LEU A 319 33.89 -13.51 -28.00
CA LEU A 319 33.53 -14.88 -28.33
C LEU A 319 34.05 -15.16 -29.74
N GLY A 320 35.24 -15.78 -29.80
CA GLY A 320 35.89 -16.19 -31.03
C GLY A 320 34.95 -16.92 -32.00
N ARG A 321 35.07 -16.56 -33.28
CA ARG A 321 34.27 -17.12 -34.38
C ARG A 321 34.42 -18.64 -34.46
N PRO A 322 33.33 -19.43 -34.53
CA PRO A 322 33.43 -20.82 -34.96
C PRO A 322 33.68 -20.87 -36.47
N GLY A 323 34.68 -21.65 -36.88
CA GLY A 323 35.02 -21.90 -38.29
C GLY A 323 33.97 -22.75 -39.03
N PRO A 324 34.10 -22.89 -40.37
CA PRO A 324 33.08 -23.48 -41.22
C PRO A 324 32.94 -25.00 -41.01
N TRP A 325 31.69 -25.45 -40.97
CA TRP A 325 31.31 -26.86 -40.87
C TRP A 325 31.66 -27.64 -42.14
N THR A 326 32.49 -28.66 -42.01
CA THR A 326 32.67 -29.72 -43.02
C THR A 326 31.63 -30.81 -42.81
N GLN A 327 30.82 -31.06 -43.85
CA GLN A 327 30.00 -32.27 -44.00
C GLN A 327 30.93 -33.48 -44.17
N ASP A 328 30.75 -34.52 -43.33
CA ASP A 328 30.71 -35.93 -43.77
C ASP A 328 30.53 -36.91 -42.60
N GLY A 329 29.67 -37.93 -42.82
CA GLY A 329 29.63 -39.20 -42.08
C GLY A 329 28.50 -39.32 -41.04
N ARG A 330 27.26 -39.66 -41.42
CA ARG A 330 26.66 -41.01 -41.52
C ARG A 330 26.52 -41.81 -40.22
N ASP A 331 25.26 -42.17 -39.98
CA ASP A 331 24.73 -43.40 -39.38
C ASP A 331 24.99 -43.67 -37.88
N ALA A 332 23.99 -43.36 -37.05
CA ALA A 332 23.31 -44.30 -36.14
C ALA A 332 22.32 -43.58 -35.21
N ASP A 333 21.22 -44.27 -34.88
CA ASP A 333 20.28 -44.00 -33.79
C ASP A 333 19.15 -42.98 -33.99
N GLU A 334 18.37 -43.18 -35.06
CA GLU A 334 16.92 -42.91 -35.06
C GLU A 334 16.17 -44.24 -34.86
N LYS A 335 15.83 -44.61 -33.62
CA LYS A 335 14.77 -45.57 -33.28
C LYS A 335 14.43 -45.44 -31.79
N GLU A 336 13.45 -44.60 -31.46
CA GLU A 336 12.34 -44.95 -30.54
C GLU A 336 11.43 -43.73 -30.33
N LEU A 337 10.13 -44.00 -30.26
CA LEU A 337 9.03 -43.10 -29.83
C LEU A 337 8.35 -42.22 -30.90
N LEU A 338 7.93 -42.84 -32.01
CA LEU A 338 6.74 -42.42 -32.76
C LEU A 338 5.99 -43.64 -33.30
N THR A 339 5.17 -44.28 -32.46
CA THR A 339 4.00 -45.09 -32.89
C THR A 339 3.10 -45.40 -31.70
N ASN A 340 1.96 -44.72 -31.59
CA ASN A 340 0.66 -45.41 -31.49
C ASN A 340 -0.47 -44.37 -31.50
N ASP A 341 -1.09 -44.29 -32.67
CA ASP A 341 -2.38 -43.66 -32.89
C ASP A 341 -3.41 -44.78 -33.12
N ASN A 342 -4.67 -44.46 -32.82
CA ASN A 342 -5.90 -45.20 -33.14
C ASN A 342 -6.29 -46.47 -32.36
N ARG A 343 -7.35 -46.33 -31.54
CA ARG A 343 -8.63 -47.06 -31.67
C ARG A 343 -9.73 -46.37 -30.85
N ASN A 344 -10.55 -45.52 -31.48
CA ASN A 344 -12.03 -45.63 -31.43
C ASN A 344 -12.71 -44.53 -32.26
N GLN A 345 -13.41 -44.93 -33.31
CA GLN A 345 -14.48 -44.18 -33.98
C GLN A 345 -15.76 -45.04 -33.93
N SER A 346 -16.82 -44.54 -33.28
CA SER A 346 -18.13 -44.13 -33.88
C SER A 346 -19.16 -45.26 -34.07
N PRO A 347 -20.51 -45.03 -34.05
CA PRO A 347 -21.21 -43.92 -34.70
C PRO A 347 -22.43 -43.29 -33.97
N ALA A 348 -23.02 -42.28 -34.63
CA ALA A 348 -24.10 -41.40 -34.18
C ALA A 348 -25.48 -41.70 -34.80
N ALA A 349 -26.51 -41.03 -34.22
CA ALA A 349 -27.85 -40.66 -34.74
C ALA A 349 -29.00 -41.71 -34.67
N PRO A 350 -30.31 -41.33 -34.58
CA PRO A 350 -30.92 -40.07 -35.02
C PRO A 350 -31.90 -39.35 -34.04
N GLY A 351 -32.29 -38.13 -34.42
CA GLY A 351 -33.21 -37.25 -33.68
C GLY A 351 -34.69 -37.39 -34.05
N VAL A 352 -35.55 -36.72 -33.26
CA VAL A 352 -36.95 -36.40 -33.61
C VAL A 352 -37.28 -34.99 -33.09
N HIS A 353 -38.03 -34.27 -33.92
CA HIS A 353 -38.48 -32.89 -33.82
C HIS A 353 -39.84 -32.73 -33.09
N HIS A 354 -40.09 -31.50 -32.63
CA HIS A 354 -41.35 -30.73 -32.53
C HIS A 354 -42.17 -30.70 -31.24
N GLY A 355 -42.46 -29.46 -30.79
CA GLY A 355 -43.54 -29.14 -29.87
C GLY A 355 -43.44 -27.76 -29.21
N ARG A 356 -43.71 -26.69 -29.96
CA ARG A 356 -43.95 -25.32 -29.43
C ARG A 356 -45.17 -25.31 -28.50
N HIS A 357 -45.13 -24.56 -27.40
CA HIS A 357 -46.24 -23.67 -27.03
C HIS A 357 -45.77 -22.53 -26.11
N ALA A 358 -46.16 -21.33 -26.50
CA ALA A 358 -45.88 -20.04 -25.88
C ALA A 358 -46.92 -19.65 -24.80
N ARG A 359 -46.57 -18.57 -24.08
CA ARG A 359 -47.35 -17.63 -23.22
C ARG A 359 -46.76 -17.66 -21.80
N GLY A 360 -46.11 -16.62 -21.26
CA GLY A 360 -46.35 -15.19 -21.40
C GLY A 360 -47.29 -14.75 -20.30
N VAL A 361 -46.77 -14.31 -19.14
CA VAL A 361 -47.44 -13.40 -18.21
C VAL A 361 -46.40 -12.46 -17.61
N ALA A 362 -46.68 -11.18 -17.77
CA ALA A 362 -45.92 -10.05 -17.32
C ALA A 362 -46.25 -9.69 -15.85
N GLN A 363 -45.26 -9.11 -15.17
CA GLN A 363 -45.36 -7.84 -14.44
C GLN A 363 -46.40 -7.72 -13.30
N ALA A 364 -45.90 -7.55 -12.07
CA ALA A 364 -46.57 -6.76 -11.04
C ALA A 364 -45.53 -6.05 -10.18
N ALA A 365 -45.35 -4.76 -10.46
CA ALA A 365 -44.84 -3.80 -9.50
C ALA A 365 -45.96 -3.46 -8.52
N ARG A 366 -45.64 -3.39 -7.22
CA ARG A 366 -46.22 -2.49 -6.22
C ARG A 366 -45.21 -2.28 -5.11
#